data_AF-A0A1I4PM07-F1
#
_entry.id   AF-A0A1I4PM07-F1
#
_cell.length_a   1.000
_cell.length_b   1.000
_cell.length_c   1.000
_cell.angle_alpha   90.00
_cell.angle_beta   90.00
_cell.angle_gamma   90.00
#
_symmetry.space_group_name_H-M   'P 1'
#
loop_
_entity.id
_entity.type
_entity.pdbx_description
1 polymer ?
#
loop_
_entity_poly.entity_id
_entity_poly.type
_entity_poly.pdbx_seq_one_letter_code
_entity_poly.pdbx_strand_id
1 'polypeptide(L)' 'MEFPEVYQTSKTDNTTKKTNIYGTDYKGNEVYAGDEIYIYEEEFWLVNATTDDEKELLQFFGAVRVKAESEVKEK' A
#
# COMPACT_ATOMS: atom_id res chain seq x y z
N MET A 1 -43.87 -0.71 6.53
CA MET A 1 -42.69 -1.22 7.25
C MET A 1 -41.51 -0.53 6.60
N GLU A 2 -41.12 0.62 7.14
CA GLU A 2 -40.06 1.47 6.58
C GLU A 2 -38.74 1.07 7.23
N PHE A 3 -37.78 0.65 6.41
CA PHE A 3 -36.41 0.40 6.85
C PHE A 3 -35.68 1.75 6.86
N PRO A 4 -34.98 2.15 7.94
CA PRO A 4 -34.25 3.40 7.94
C PRO A 4 -33.10 3.33 6.94
N GLU A 5 -33.12 4.23 5.96
CA GLU A 5 -32.00 4.48 5.06
C GLU A 5 -30.79 4.93 5.89
N VAL A 6 -29.80 4.05 5.98
CA VAL A 6 -28.55 4.35 6.67
C VAL A 6 -27.77 5.30 5.77
N TYR A 7 -27.76 6.59 6.12
CA TYR A 7 -26.91 7.59 5.50
C TYR A 7 -25.44 7.18 5.66
N GLN A 8 -24.83 6.68 4.58
CA GLN A 8 -23.37 6.61 4.51
C GLN A 8 -22.84 8.04 4.61
N THR A 9 -22.19 8.34 5.72
CA THR A 9 -21.46 9.59 5.88
C THR A 9 -20.27 9.54 4.94
N SER A 10 -20.40 10.18 3.78
CA SER A 10 -19.27 10.52 2.91
C SER A 10 -18.35 11.47 3.67
N LYS A 11 -17.46 10.89 4.48
CA LYS A 11 -16.38 11.61 5.14
C LYS A 11 -15.45 12.06 4.03
N THR A 12 -15.74 13.25 3.53
CA THR A 12 -14.98 13.95 2.50
C THR A 12 -13.74 14.47 3.20
N ASP A 13 -12.67 13.67 3.26
CA ASP A 13 -11.36 14.22 3.63
C ASP A 13 -10.81 14.98 2.42
N ASN A 14 -10.90 16.30 2.56
CA ASN A 14 -10.53 17.27 1.56
C ASN A 14 -9.04 17.59 1.71
N THR A 15 -8.18 16.72 1.16
CA THR A 15 -6.79 17.07 0.86
C THR A 15 -6.32 16.35 -0.40
N THR A 16 -6.58 16.95 -1.56
CA THR A 16 -5.95 16.62 -2.85
C THR A 16 -4.46 16.99 -2.84
N LYS A 17 -3.67 16.39 -1.95
CA LYS A 17 -2.27 16.15 -2.30
C LYS A 17 -2.32 15.03 -3.34
N LYS A 18 -1.69 15.26 -4.50
CA LYS A 18 -1.15 14.15 -5.31
C LYS A 18 -0.11 13.43 -4.44
N THR A 19 -0.54 12.76 -3.38
CA THR A 19 0.30 11.79 -2.69
C THR A 19 0.41 10.67 -3.69
N ASN A 20 1.62 10.47 -4.17
CA ASN A 20 1.97 9.46 -5.15
C ASN A 20 1.88 8.10 -4.42
N ILE A 21 0.69 7.70 -3.98
CA ILE A 21 0.47 6.50 -3.16
C ILE A 21 0.50 5.33 -4.12
N TYR A 22 1.42 4.40 -3.86
CA TYR A 22 1.51 3.13 -4.57
C TYR A 22 0.38 2.20 -4.15
N GLY A 23 0.11 2.15 -2.84
CA GLY A 23 -0.99 1.37 -2.27
C GLY A 23 -0.85 1.21 -0.77
N THR A 24 -1.67 0.34 -0.21
CA THR A 24 -1.54 -0.08 1.19
C THR A 24 -0.92 -1.47 1.24
N ASP A 25 0.12 -1.58 2.03
CA ASP A 25 0.86 -2.80 2.31
C ASP A 25 0.02 -3.90 2.95
N TYR A 26 0.50 -5.15 2.94
CA TYR A 26 -0.11 -6.25 3.71
C TYR A 26 -0.32 -5.89 5.19
N LYS A 27 0.61 -5.12 5.77
CA LYS A 27 0.51 -4.68 7.18
C LYS A 27 -0.41 -3.47 7.40
N GLY A 28 -1.03 -2.93 6.35
CA GLY A 28 -1.86 -1.72 6.44
C GLY A 28 -1.07 -0.41 6.37
N ASN A 29 0.22 -0.46 6.00
CA ASN A 29 1.05 0.74 5.87
C ASN A 29 0.83 1.41 4.52
N GLU A 30 0.74 2.74 4.50
CA GLU A 30 0.70 3.49 3.25
C GLU A 30 2.08 3.46 2.58
N VAL A 31 2.13 2.86 1.39
CA VAL A 31 3.32 2.81 0.55
C VAL A 31 3.23 3.96 -0.44
N TYR A 32 4.27 4.79 -0.47
CA TYR A 32 4.39 5.85 -1.46
C TYR A 32 5.28 5.39 -2.60
N ALA A 33 5.07 5.97 -3.76
CA ALA A 33 5.87 5.68 -4.90
C ALA A 33 7.27 6.27 -4.74
N GLY A 34 8.27 5.45 -5.03
CA GLY A 34 9.66 5.66 -4.70
C GLY A 34 10.11 4.93 -3.44
N ASP A 35 9.18 4.47 -2.59
CA ASP A 35 9.52 3.60 -1.45
C ASP A 35 9.97 2.23 -1.93
N GLU A 36 10.76 1.58 -1.09
CA GLU A 36 11.21 0.23 -1.34
C GLU A 36 10.21 -0.76 -0.75
N ILE A 37 9.79 -1.72 -1.57
CA ILE A 37 8.86 -2.78 -1.19
C ILE A 37 9.44 -4.15 -1.53
N TYR A 38 9.10 -5.14 -0.73
CA TYR A 38 9.25 -6.55 -1.08
C TYR A 38 7.96 -7.02 -1.72
N ILE A 39 8.03 -7.64 -2.89
CA ILE A 39 6.90 -8.29 -3.54
C ILE A 39 7.08 -9.79 -3.40
N TYR A 40 6.06 -10.46 -2.88
CA TYR A 40 6.01 -11.91 -2.81
C TYR A 40 4.60 -12.38 -3.18
N GLU A 41 4.54 -13.26 -4.19
CA GLU A 41 3.30 -13.70 -4.84
C GLU A 41 2.46 -12.51 -5.36
N GLU A 42 1.32 -12.22 -4.76
CA GLU A 42 0.41 -11.12 -5.13
C GLU A 42 0.38 -10.00 -4.06
N GLU A 43 1.25 -10.09 -3.05
CA GLU A 43 1.29 -9.18 -1.92
C GLU A 43 2.62 -8.42 -1.87
N PHE A 44 2.59 -7.29 -1.17
CA PHE A 44 3.78 -6.47 -0.95
C PHE A 44 3.93 -6.02 0.50
N TRP A 45 5.20 -5.81 0.88
CA TRP A 45 5.68 -5.40 2.20
C TRP A 45 6.60 -4.18 2.09
N LEU A 46 6.26 -3.08 2.78
CA LEU A 46 7.06 -1.86 2.84
C LEU A 46 8.34 -2.11 3.62
N VAL A 47 9.48 -2.07 2.94
CA VAL A 47 10.81 -2.39 3.52
C VAL A 47 11.09 -1.58 4.79
N ASN A 48 10.61 -0.33 4.84
CA ASN A 48 10.78 0.55 5.99
C ASN A 48 9.95 0.11 7.21
N ALA A 49 8.76 -0.46 6.98
CA ALA A 49 7.86 -0.95 8.02
C ALA A 49 8.02 -2.46 8.33
N THR A 50 8.86 -3.15 7.54
CA THR A 50 9.28 -4.53 7.75
C THR A 50 10.45 -4.59 8.74
N THR A 51 10.36 -5.41 9.78
CA THR A 51 11.47 -5.66 10.70
C THR A 51 12.58 -6.46 10.04
N ASP A 52 13.79 -6.45 10.59
CA ASP A 52 14.90 -7.22 10.03
C ASP A 52 14.59 -8.73 9.94
N ASP A 53 13.95 -9.32 10.96
CA ASP A 53 13.48 -10.71 10.92
C ASP A 53 12.52 -10.97 9.74
N GLU A 54 11.56 -10.06 9.51
CA GLU A 54 10.61 -10.18 8.40
C GLU A 54 11.30 -10.06 7.03
N LYS A 55 12.35 -9.21 6.92
CA LYS A 55 13.15 -9.10 5.68
C LYS A 55 13.93 -10.37 5.39
N GLU A 56 14.45 -11.02 6.42
CA GLU A 56 15.13 -12.31 6.26
C GLU A 56 14.16 -13.40 5.82
N LEU A 57 12.95 -13.45 6.42
CA LEU A 57 11.89 -14.37 6.00
C LEU A 57 11.46 -14.11 4.56
N LEU A 58 11.19 -12.86 4.20
CA LEU A 58 10.79 -12.50 2.83
C LEU A 58 11.87 -12.90 1.82
N GLN A 59 13.14 -12.62 2.09
CA GLN A 59 14.23 -13.09 1.23
C GLN A 59 14.33 -14.62 1.18
N PHE A 60 14.11 -15.31 2.30
CA PHE A 60 14.11 -16.76 2.36
C PHE A 60 12.97 -17.38 1.52
N PHE A 61 11.78 -16.77 1.54
CA PHE A 61 10.65 -17.16 0.70
C PHE A 61 10.83 -16.78 -0.78
N GLY A 62 11.82 -15.94 -1.11
CA GLY A 62 12.09 -15.51 -2.48
C GLY A 62 11.38 -14.23 -2.89
N ALA A 63 10.99 -13.40 -1.92
CA ALA A 63 10.47 -12.06 -2.17
C ALA A 63 11.49 -11.20 -2.92
N VAL A 64 11.00 -10.43 -3.90
CA VAL A 64 11.83 -9.55 -4.71
C VAL A 64 11.72 -8.12 -4.18
N ARG A 65 12.85 -7.51 -3.83
CA ARG A 65 12.91 -6.09 -3.47
C ARG A 65 12.86 -5.23 -4.72
N VAL A 66 11.85 -4.38 -4.83
CA VAL A 66 11.70 -3.40 -5.91
C VAL A 66 11.36 -2.03 -5.34
N LYS A 67 11.46 -1.00 -6.17
CA LYS A 67 10.85 0.30 -5.83
C LYS A 67 9.39 0.28 -6.24
N ALA A 68 8.55 0.81 -5.37
CA ALA A 68 7.17 1.15 -5.66
C ALA A 68 7.16 2.19 -6.80
N GLU A 69 6.98 1.76 -8.04
CA GLU A 69 6.85 2.68 -9.16
C GLU A 69 5.41 3.21 -9.20
N SER A 70 5.26 4.53 -9.13
CA SER A 70 4.00 5.16 -9.49
C SER A 70 3.95 5.11 -11.01
N GLU A 71 3.18 4.19 -11.57
CA GLU A 71 2.84 4.28 -12.99
C GLU A 71 1.94 5.51 -13.20
N VAL A 72 2.56 6.69 -13.31
CA VAL A 72 2.02 7.77 -14.15
C VAL A 72 2.51 7.53 -15.56
N LYS A 73 1.96 6.51 -16.23
CA LYS A 73 1.89 6.51 -17.68
C LYS A 73 0.84 7.55 -18.10
N GLU A 74 1.21 8.82 -18.06
CA GLU A 74 0.49 9.83 -18.84
C GLU A 74 1.21 9.99 -20.18
N LYS A 75 0.45 9.71 -21.24
CA LYS A 75 0.84 9.49 -22.63
C LYS A 75 0.98 10.79 -23.40
#